data_AF-A0A0Q0U233-F1
#
_entry.id   AF-A0A0Q0U233-F1
#
_cell.length_a   1.000
_cell.length_b   1.000
_cell.length_c   1.000
_cell.angle_alpha   90.00
_cell.angle_beta   90.00
_cell.angle_gamma   90.00
#
_symmetry.space_group_name_H-M   'P 1'
#
loop_
_entity.id
_entity.type
_entity.pdbx_description
1 polymer ?
#
loop_
_entity_poly.entity_id
_entity_poly.type
_entity_poly.pdbx_seq_one_letter_code
_entity_poly.pdbx_strand_id
1 'polypeptide(L)'
;MPHALYSRVYWVSFGVGKAGVVELLRRHSVFAGLRSGATFAAATWETECRDDKATVFVAPDTGHRYLDAVLANASGVQPLAEHLPEVCWGRVALPWSVMDLPGPEASS
;
A
#
# COMPACT_ATOMS: atom_id res chain seq x y z
N MET A 1 12.45 -12.92 17.83
CA MET A 1 12.70 -12.69 16.38
C MET A 1 11.71 -11.63 15.89
N PRO A 2 12.14 -10.61 15.11
CA PRO A 2 11.31 -9.45 14.73
C PRO A 2 10.00 -9.77 14.00
N HIS A 3 9.90 -10.96 13.41
CA HIS A 3 8.73 -11.41 12.64
C HIS A 3 7.44 -11.51 13.47
N ALA A 4 7.53 -11.64 14.81
CA ALA A 4 6.36 -11.70 15.68
C ALA A 4 5.60 -10.36 15.82
N LEU A 5 6.20 -9.24 15.38
CA LEU A 5 5.58 -7.90 15.45
C LEU A 5 4.68 -7.59 14.25
N TYR A 6 4.77 -8.39 13.18
CA TYR A 6 4.04 -8.15 11.95
C TYR A 6 3.13 -9.34 11.67
N SER A 7 1.84 -9.08 11.53
CA SER A 7 0.86 -10.11 11.15
C SER A 7 0.78 -10.28 9.63
N ARG A 8 1.25 -9.30 8.85
CA ARG A 8 1.04 -9.25 7.41
C ARG A 8 2.12 -8.43 6.70
N VAL A 9 2.45 -8.85 5.49
CA VAL A 9 3.38 -8.15 4.60
C VAL A 9 2.69 -7.86 3.27
N TYR A 10 2.94 -6.66 2.76
CA TYR A 10 2.46 -6.18 1.46
C TYR A 10 3.64 -6.01 0.51
N TRP A 11 3.53 -6.62 -0.67
CA TRP A 11 4.47 -6.44 -1.77
C TRP A 11 3.83 -5.56 -2.82
N VAL A 12 4.26 -4.30 -2.89
CA VAL A 12 3.59 -3.27 -3.69
C VAL A 12 4.48 -2.84 -4.85
N SER A 13 3.98 -2.94 -6.09
CA SER A 13 4.72 -2.42 -7.25
C SER A 13 4.73 -0.89 -7.28
N PHE A 14 5.63 -0.35 -8.11
CA PHE A 14 5.66 1.09 -8.40
C PHE A 14 4.31 1.62 -8.90
N GLY A 15 3.61 0.86 -9.76
CA GLY A 15 2.33 1.28 -10.34
C GLY A 15 1.26 1.49 -9.27
N VAL A 16 1.13 0.53 -8.34
CA VAL A 16 0.18 0.63 -7.23
C VAL A 16 0.57 1.75 -6.26
N GLY A 17 1.87 1.87 -5.94
CA GLY A 17 2.35 2.99 -5.12
C GLY A 17 2.03 4.35 -5.75
N LYS A 18 2.20 4.48 -7.07
CA LYS A 18 1.87 5.70 -7.82
C LYS A 18 0.36 5.98 -7.80
N ALA A 19 -0.47 4.96 -8.02
CA ALA A 19 -1.93 5.07 -7.90
C ALA A 19 -2.33 5.55 -6.50
N GLY A 20 -1.70 5.01 -5.46
CA GLY A 20 -1.90 5.43 -4.08
C GLY A 20 -1.53 6.90 -3.83
N VAL A 21 -0.38 7.39 -4.33
CA VAL A 21 -0.01 8.81 -4.19
C VAL A 21 -1.00 9.72 -4.95
N VAL A 22 -1.37 9.35 -6.17
CA VAL A 22 -2.32 10.15 -6.98
C VAL A 22 -3.67 10.24 -6.29
N GLU A 23 -4.15 9.14 -5.72
CA GLU A 23 -5.41 9.11 -4.99
C GLU A 23 -5.33 9.95 -3.71
N LEU A 24 -4.26 9.78 -2.94
CA LEU A 24 -4.00 10.54 -1.72
C LEU A 24 -3.99 12.06 -1.98
N LEU A 25 -3.38 12.48 -3.08
CA LEU A 25 -3.38 13.88 -3.51
C LEU A 25 -4.79 14.33 -3.95
N ARG A 26 -5.49 13.56 -4.79
CA ARG A 26 -6.79 13.95 -5.34
C ARG A 26 -7.90 14.00 -4.29
N ARG A 27 -7.96 13.01 -3.40
CA ARG A 27 -9.04 12.87 -2.40
C ARG A 27 -8.74 13.62 -1.10
N HIS A 28 -7.48 13.71 -0.71
CA HIS A 28 -7.10 14.24 0.61
C HIS A 28 -6.19 15.47 0.55
N SER A 29 -5.79 15.94 -0.65
CA SER A 29 -4.86 17.06 -0.82
C SER A 29 -3.52 16.87 -0.11
N VAL A 30 -3.12 15.60 0.12
CA VAL A 30 -1.87 15.25 0.76
C VAL A 30 -0.81 14.97 -0.31
N PHE A 31 0.20 15.83 -0.38
CA PHE A 31 1.31 15.71 -1.32
C PHE A 31 2.47 14.91 -0.73
N ALA A 32 2.46 13.59 -0.97
CA ALA A 32 3.41 12.64 -0.38
C ALA A 32 4.25 11.90 -1.43
N GLY A 33 5.31 11.23 -0.98
CA GLY A 33 6.17 10.41 -1.85
C GLY A 33 5.63 9.01 -2.10
N LEU A 34 6.32 8.25 -2.97
CA LEU A 34 5.86 6.94 -3.45
C LEU A 34 5.60 5.93 -2.33
N ARG A 35 6.45 5.93 -1.28
CA ARG A 35 6.28 5.03 -0.12
C ARG A 35 4.98 5.30 0.61
N SER A 36 4.60 6.56 0.74
CA SER A 36 3.33 6.98 1.34
C SER A 36 2.13 6.48 0.53
N GLY A 37 2.23 6.47 -0.81
CA GLY A 37 1.21 5.88 -1.67
C GLY A 37 1.10 4.36 -1.53
N ALA A 38 2.22 3.66 -1.40
CA ALA A 38 2.21 2.21 -1.16
C ALA A 38 1.58 1.84 0.20
N THR A 39 1.91 2.59 1.26
CA THR A 39 1.29 2.39 2.58
C THR A 39 -0.19 2.77 2.58
N PHE A 40 -0.56 3.81 1.83
CA PHE A 40 -1.96 4.22 1.67
C PHE A 40 -2.77 3.13 0.96
N ALA A 41 -2.22 2.51 -0.10
CA ALA A 41 -2.86 1.39 -0.79
C ALA A 41 -3.15 0.22 0.17
N ALA A 42 -2.15 -0.20 0.94
CA ALA A 42 -2.32 -1.27 1.93
C ALA A 42 -3.37 -0.91 3.00
N ALA A 43 -3.37 0.34 3.47
CA ALA A 43 -4.29 0.80 4.49
C ALA A 43 -5.75 0.88 4.00
N THR A 44 -5.96 1.33 2.76
CA THR A 44 -7.27 1.32 2.11
C THR A 44 -7.81 -0.11 2.02
N TRP A 45 -6.99 -1.05 1.53
CA TRP A 45 -7.38 -2.46 1.46
C TRP A 45 -7.73 -3.06 2.83
N GLU A 46 -6.93 -2.78 3.87
CA GLU A 46 -7.24 -3.25 5.23
C GLU A 46 -8.54 -2.67 5.77
N THR A 47 -8.81 -1.40 5.48
CA THR A 47 -10.05 -0.74 5.91
C THR A 47 -11.26 -1.34 5.21
N GLU A 48 -11.15 -1.61 3.90
CA GLU A 48 -12.23 -2.23 3.12
C GLU A 48 -12.48 -3.69 3.49
N CYS A 49 -11.44 -4.43 3.89
CA CYS A 49 -11.58 -5.84 4.28
C CYS A 49 -12.05 -6.06 5.73
N ARG A 50 -12.02 -5.02 6.57
CA ARG A 50 -12.34 -5.13 8.00
C ARG A 50 -13.47 -4.18 8.34
N ASP A 51 -14.70 -4.69 8.23
CA ASP A 51 -15.86 -4.04 8.84
C ASP A 51 -15.52 -3.75 10.32
N ASP A 52 -15.62 -2.47 10.70
CA ASP A 52 -15.46 -1.93 12.06
C ASP A 52 -14.04 -1.65 12.59
N LYS A 53 -13.00 -1.55 11.74
CA LYS A 53 -11.66 -1.13 12.20
C LYS A 53 -11.11 0.09 11.47
N ALA A 54 -10.72 1.11 12.25
CA ALA A 54 -9.98 2.24 11.74
C ALA A 54 -8.53 1.82 11.43
N THR A 55 -8.06 2.13 10.23
CA THR A 55 -6.67 1.87 9.84
C THR A 55 -5.84 3.16 9.92
N VAL A 56 -4.70 3.08 10.61
CA VAL A 56 -3.69 4.14 10.64
C VAL A 56 -2.51 3.73 9.77
N PHE A 57 -2.02 4.65 8.95
CA PHE A 57 -0.83 4.46 8.15
C PHE A 57 0.17 5.60 8.37
N VAL A 58 1.43 5.35 8.02
CA VAL A 58 2.51 6.32 8.16
C VAL A 58 2.96 6.77 6.77
N ALA A 59 2.95 8.08 6.52
CA ALA A 59 3.48 8.70 5.31
C ALA A 59 4.88 9.27 5.59
N PRO A 60 5.97 8.54 5.27
CA PRO A 60 7.32 8.90 5.73
C PRO A 60 7.95 10.08 4.98
N ASP A 61 7.39 10.48 3.84
CA ASP A 61 7.99 11.48 2.98
C ASP A 61 6.97 12.35 2.23
N THR A 62 7.36 13.59 2.00
CA THR A 62 6.63 14.56 1.17
C THR A 62 6.96 14.39 -0.32
N GLY A 63 6.03 14.74 -1.20
CA GLY A 63 6.10 14.49 -2.65
C GLY A 63 7.14 15.30 -3.44
N HIS A 64 7.81 16.29 -2.84
CA HIS A 64 8.66 17.25 -3.57
C HIS A 64 9.84 16.60 -4.29
N ARG A 65 10.32 15.44 -3.82
CA ARG A 65 11.41 14.69 -4.47
C ARG A 65 10.96 13.83 -5.65
N TYR A 66 9.65 13.70 -5.87
CA TYR A 66 9.05 12.73 -6.78
C TYR A 66 8.10 13.36 -7.81
N LEU A 67 8.08 14.70 -7.90
CA LEU A 67 7.18 15.43 -8.78
C LEU A 67 7.28 14.93 -10.23
N ASP A 68 8.49 14.92 -10.80
CA ASP A 68 8.70 14.55 -12.20
C ASP A 68 8.53 13.05 -12.45
N ALA A 69 8.98 12.21 -11.50
CA ALA A 69 8.97 10.75 -11.68
C ALA A 69 7.61 10.10 -11.41
N VAL A 70 6.78 10.68 -10.55
CA VAL A 70 5.54 10.05 -10.04
C VAL A 70 4.31 10.88 -10.40
N LEU A 71 4.38 12.21 -10.32
CA LEU A 71 3.17 13.04 -10.42
C LEU A 71 3.00 13.76 -11.76
N ALA A 72 4.06 13.95 -12.55
CA ALA A 72 3.99 14.59 -13.87
C ALA A 72 2.95 13.95 -14.81
N ASN A 73 2.73 12.64 -14.71
CA ASN A 73 1.75 11.90 -15.51
C ASN A 73 0.60 11.34 -14.67
N ALA A 74 0.08 12.10 -13.70
CA ALA A 74 -0.99 11.65 -12.80
C ALA A 74 -2.34 11.41 -13.51
N SER A 75 -2.61 12.08 -14.63
CA SER A 75 -3.87 11.91 -15.40
C SER A 75 -4.04 10.52 -16.00
N GLY A 76 -2.94 9.86 -16.39
CA GLY A 76 -2.95 8.52 -17.00
C GLY A 76 -2.83 7.37 -16.00
N VAL A 77 -2.89 7.64 -14.70
CA VAL A 77 -2.78 6.60 -13.66
C VAL A 77 -4.15 5.99 -13.39
N GLN A 78 -4.22 4.67 -13.48
CA GLN A 78 -5.41 3.90 -13.15
C GLN A 78 -5.83 4.14 -11.69
N PRO A 79 -7.14 4.24 -11.39
CA PRO A 79 -7.62 4.40 -10.02
C PRO A 79 -7.10 3.31 -9.08
N LEU A 80 -6.77 3.68 -7.85
CA LEU A 80 -6.27 2.74 -6.84
C LEU A 80 -7.22 1.56 -6.61
N ALA A 81 -8.53 1.82 -6.59
CA ALA A 81 -9.57 0.82 -6.36
C ALA A 81 -9.60 -0.30 -7.42
N GLU A 82 -9.02 -0.08 -8.59
CA GLU A 82 -8.94 -1.11 -9.65
C GLU A 82 -7.73 -2.05 -9.47
N HIS A 83 -6.84 -1.75 -8.52
CA HIS A 83 -5.74 -2.62 -8.15
C HIS A 83 -6.12 -3.44 -6.91
N LEU A 84 -6.72 -4.62 -7.09
CA LEU A 84 -6.92 -5.56 -5.98
C LEU A 84 -5.65 -6.37 -5.72
N PRO A 85 -5.26 -6.62 -4.45
CA PRO A 85 -4.08 -7.41 -4.16
C PRO A 85 -4.36 -8.91 -4.32
N GLU A 86 -3.33 -9.66 -4.71
CA GLU A 86 -3.40 -11.13 -4.64
C GLU A 86 -3.05 -11.59 -3.22
N VAL A 87 -3.96 -12.34 -2.57
CA VAL A 87 -3.69 -12.98 -1.27
C VAL A 87 -2.91 -14.27 -1.53
N CYS A 88 -1.66 -14.34 -1.09
CA CYS A 88 -0.76 -15.43 -1.46
C CYS A 88 -0.02 -16.06 -0.26
N TRP A 89 0.38 -17.31 -0.45
CA TRP A 89 1.22 -18.08 0.47
C TRP A 89 2.44 -18.61 -0.29
N GLY A 90 3.59 -17.97 -0.11
CA GLY A 90 4.88 -18.44 -0.66
C GLY A 90 5.28 -17.93 -2.04
N ARG A 91 4.40 -17.28 -2.81
CA ARG A 91 4.78 -16.65 -4.10
C ARG A 91 4.16 -15.26 -4.26
N VAL A 92 5.00 -14.27 -4.50
CA VAL A 92 4.59 -12.88 -4.77
C VAL A 92 4.19 -12.72 -6.23
N ALA A 93 3.09 -11.99 -6.46
CA ALA A 93 2.58 -11.66 -7.77
C ALA A 93 2.51 -10.13 -7.98
N LEU A 94 2.50 -9.73 -9.25
CA LEU A 94 2.25 -8.35 -9.66
C LEU A 94 0.74 -8.16 -9.91
N PRO A 95 0.20 -6.93 -9.75
CA PRO A 95 0.95 -5.71 -9.44
C PRO A 95 1.15 -5.50 -7.93
N TRP A 96 0.48 -6.27 -7.08
CA TRP A 96 0.78 -6.33 -5.65
C TRP A 96 0.16 -7.57 -4.99
N SER A 97 0.77 -7.99 -3.89
CA SER A 97 0.31 -9.15 -3.11
C SER A 97 0.30 -8.84 -1.62
N VAL A 98 -0.53 -9.60 -0.92
CA VAL A 98 -0.63 -9.60 0.53
C VAL A 98 -0.40 -11.01 1.07
N MET A 99 0.38 -11.12 2.13
CA MET A 99 0.71 -12.38 2.76
C MET A 99 0.58 -12.25 4.27
N ASP A 100 -0.22 -13.13 4.87
CA ASP A 100 -0.28 -13.26 6.32
C ASP A 100 0.98 -13.98 6.82
N LEU A 101 1.61 -13.41 7.85
CA LEU A 101 2.75 -14.04 8.50
C LEU A 101 2.24 -14.93 9.65
N PRO A 102 2.88 -16.10 9.86
CA PRO A 102 2.55 -16.94 11.00
C PRO A 102 2.76 -16.15 12.29
N GLY A 103 1.74 -16.17 13.15
CA GLY A 103 1.83 -15.61 14.49
C GLY A 103 2.87 -16.35 15.34
N PRO A 104 3.28 -15.78 16.48
CA PRO A 104 4.31 -16.37 17.34
C PRO A 104 3.97 -17.79 17.87
N GLU A 105 2.71 -18.21 17.78
CA GLU A 105 2.23 -19.50 18.32
C GLU A 105 2.29 -20.66 17.31
N ALA A 106 2.58 -20.41 16.03
CA ALA A 106 2.54 -21.43 14.98
C ALA A 106 3.86 -22.21 14.79
N SER A 107 4.82 -22.07 15.71
CA SER A 107 6.07 -22.83 15.73
C SER A 107 6.08 -23.76 16.94
N SER A 108 5.55 -24.97 16.78
CA SER A 108 5.68 -26.09 17.73
C SER A 108 6.05 -27.36 16.97
#